data_AF-A0A5E4MUD1-F1
#
_entry.id   AF-A0A5E4MUD1-F1
#
_cell.length_a   1.000
_cell.length_b   1.000
_cell.length_c   1.000
_cell.angle_alpha   90.00
_cell.angle_beta   90.00
_cell.angle_gamma   90.00
#
_symmetry.space_group_name_H-M   'P 1'
#
loop_
_entity.id
_entity.type
_entity.pdbx_description
1 polymer ?
#
loop_
_entity_poly.entity_id
_entity_poly.type
_entity_poly.pdbx_seq_one_letter_code
_entity_poly.pdbx_strand_id
1 'polypeptide(L)'
;MGKTESGAIWLDGSMLKPYDYWQYFRNVDDQDVSSFLRLFTDLPISEIKKLESLQDQEINEAKKILATEITKICHGKEEAERVKSAAVATFENADSSLLHEYALNKKQVINGIALIDLLCATKLESSKNAAKRLIQAKGCKINDNIVFNVDYIISYKDFTSKSFIKLSAGKKRHIKCCIEGADTIH
;
A
#
# COMPACT_ATOMS: atom_id res chain seq x y z
N MET A 1 15.04 -14.04 -14.11
CA MET A 1 14.36 -14.84 -15.18
C MET A 1 13.37 -15.82 -14.55
N GLY A 2 12.15 -15.36 -14.26
CA GLY A 2 11.09 -16.16 -13.66
C GLY A 2 10.23 -16.83 -14.73
N LYS A 3 10.15 -18.17 -14.67
CA LYS A 3 9.16 -18.95 -15.40
C LYS A 3 7.83 -18.85 -14.65
N THR A 4 6.95 -17.95 -15.08
CA THR A 4 5.51 -18.07 -14.78
C THR A 4 4.90 -19.09 -15.76
N GLU A 5 4.07 -19.99 -15.23
CA GLU A 5 3.41 -21.14 -15.90
C GLU A 5 2.43 -20.77 -17.06
N SER A 6 2.42 -19.51 -17.50
CA SER A 6 1.77 -19.05 -18.73
C SER A 6 2.79 -18.27 -19.55
N GLY A 7 3.53 -18.99 -20.40
CA GLY A 7 4.85 -18.61 -20.94
C GLY A 7 4.94 -17.49 -21.98
N ALA A 8 4.05 -16.50 -22.01
CA ALA A 8 4.22 -15.33 -22.87
C ALA A 8 3.52 -14.09 -22.30
N ILE A 9 4.28 -12.99 -22.16
CA ILE A 9 3.71 -11.65 -21.94
C ILE A 9 3.33 -11.11 -23.31
N TRP A 10 2.04 -10.95 -23.56
CA TRP A 10 1.54 -10.41 -24.81
C TRP A 10 1.41 -8.89 -24.68
N LEU A 11 1.98 -8.17 -25.64
CA LEU A 11 1.84 -6.71 -25.75
C LEU A 11 0.44 -6.31 -26.25
N ASP A 12 -0.27 -7.24 -26.87
CA ASP A 12 -1.62 -7.03 -27.36
C ASP A 12 -2.63 -7.07 -26.21
N GLY A 13 -3.36 -5.97 -26.00
CA GLY A 13 -4.36 -5.81 -24.95
C GLY A 13 -5.58 -6.73 -25.08
N SER A 14 -5.75 -7.38 -26.23
CA SER A 14 -6.78 -8.41 -26.45
C SER A 14 -6.36 -9.79 -25.92
N MET A 15 -5.04 -10.03 -25.77
CA MET A 15 -4.48 -11.31 -25.33
C MET A 15 -4.05 -11.29 -23.87
N LEU A 16 -3.53 -10.15 -23.38
CA LEU A 16 -3.29 -9.92 -21.96
C LEU A 16 -3.98 -8.63 -21.55
N LYS A 17 -4.89 -8.71 -20.59
CA LYS A 17 -5.61 -7.52 -20.13
C LYS A 17 -4.58 -6.53 -19.56
N PRO A 18 -4.77 -5.22 -19.75
CA PRO A 18 -3.87 -4.20 -19.20
C PRO A 18 -3.61 -4.35 -17.70
N TYR A 19 -4.60 -4.85 -16.94
CA TYR A 19 -4.46 -5.19 -15.53
C TYR A 19 -3.45 -6.30 -15.25
N ASP A 20 -3.56 -7.42 -15.96
CA ASP A 20 -2.68 -8.57 -15.79
C ASP A 20 -1.24 -8.24 -16.24
N TYR A 21 -1.12 -7.42 -17.29
CA TYR A 21 0.15 -6.86 -17.75
C TYR A 21 0.81 -6.02 -16.66
N TRP A 22 0.09 -5.05 -16.09
CA TRP A 22 0.60 -4.21 -15.00
C TRP A 22 0.98 -5.04 -13.77
N GLN A 23 0.14 -6.02 -13.40
CA GLN A 23 0.37 -6.89 -12.25
C GLN A 23 1.61 -7.78 -12.42
N TYR A 24 1.90 -8.24 -13.65
CA TYR A 24 3.12 -8.97 -13.95
C TYR A 24 4.37 -8.14 -13.63
N PHE A 25 4.47 -6.92 -14.14
CA PHE A 25 5.62 -6.05 -13.88
C PHE A 25 5.70 -5.62 -12.41
N ARG A 26 4.55 -5.47 -11.74
CA ARG A 26 4.51 -5.16 -10.31
C ARG A 26 5.11 -6.28 -9.45
N ASN A 27 5.01 -7.54 -9.91
CA ASN A 27 5.48 -8.73 -9.22
C ASN A 27 6.91 -9.14 -9.58
N VAL A 28 7.63 -8.35 -10.37
CA VAL A 28 9.03 -8.61 -10.72
C VAL A 28 9.93 -8.61 -9.48
N ASP A 29 11.02 -9.38 -9.51
CA ASP A 29 12.04 -9.40 -8.45
C ASP A 29 12.68 -8.02 -8.25
N ASP A 30 12.97 -7.68 -6.98
CA ASP A 30 13.59 -6.41 -6.59
C ASP A 30 14.89 -6.11 -7.35
N GLN A 31 15.67 -7.15 -7.64
CA GLN A 31 16.96 -7.05 -8.33
C GLN A 31 16.80 -6.66 -9.80
N ASP A 32 15.66 -7.01 -10.43
CA ASP A 32 15.40 -6.78 -11.85
C ASP A 32 14.75 -5.40 -12.10
N VAL A 33 14.21 -4.74 -11.06
CA VAL A 33 13.51 -3.44 -11.18
C VAL A 33 14.41 -2.36 -11.78
N SER A 34 15.66 -2.25 -11.31
CA SER A 34 16.63 -1.26 -11.81
C SER A 34 16.92 -1.46 -13.29
N SER A 35 17.20 -2.70 -13.70
CA SER A 35 17.46 -3.02 -15.10
C SER A 35 16.23 -2.76 -15.97
N PHE A 36 15.04 -3.08 -15.49
CA PHE A 36 13.80 -2.89 -16.26
C PHE A 36 13.43 -1.41 -16.39
N LEU A 37 13.63 -0.60 -15.36
CA LEU A 37 13.49 0.86 -15.46
C LEU A 37 14.39 1.43 -16.55
N ARG A 38 15.62 0.94 -16.68
CA ARG A 38 16.58 1.41 -17.69
C ARG A 38 16.30 0.91 -19.10
N LEU A 39 15.75 -0.29 -19.24
CA LEU A 39 15.55 -0.94 -20.54
C LEU A 39 14.18 -0.67 -21.15
N PHE A 40 13.14 -0.48 -20.32
CA PHE A 40 11.75 -0.46 -20.77
C PHE A 40 11.01 0.85 -20.47
N THR A 41 11.69 1.87 -19.93
CA THR A 41 11.06 3.17 -19.67
C THR A 41 11.87 4.32 -20.26
N ASP A 42 11.17 5.41 -20.60
CA ASP A 42 11.77 6.66 -21.07
C ASP A 42 12.10 7.62 -19.91
N LEU A 43 12.21 7.10 -18.68
CA LEU A 43 12.53 7.92 -17.50
C LEU A 43 13.96 8.45 -17.58
N PRO A 44 14.20 9.71 -17.16
CA PRO A 44 15.54 10.24 -17.10
C PRO A 44 16.38 9.47 -16.06
N ILE A 45 17.68 9.31 -16.34
CA ILE A 45 18.61 8.56 -15.47
C ILE A 45 18.62 9.10 -14.03
N SER A 46 18.35 10.39 -13.84
CA SER A 46 18.22 11.02 -12.52
C SER A 46 17.03 10.48 -11.72
N GLU A 47 15.87 10.26 -12.35
CA GLU A 47 14.69 9.63 -11.74
C GLU A 47 14.99 8.17 -11.42
N ILE A 48 15.58 7.43 -12.37
CA ILE A 48 15.93 6.02 -12.18
C ILE A 48 16.86 5.86 -10.96
N LYS A 49 17.89 6.72 -10.83
CA LYS A 49 18.79 6.69 -9.66
C LYS A 49 18.08 6.95 -8.33
N LYS A 50 17.06 7.83 -8.30
CA LYS A 50 16.24 8.03 -7.09
C LYS A 50 15.46 6.78 -6.76
N LEU A 51 14.83 6.15 -7.76
CA LEU A 51 14.07 4.92 -7.56
C LEU A 51 14.94 3.73 -7.15
N GLU A 52 16.17 3.65 -7.67
CA GLU A 52 17.17 2.65 -7.28
C GLU A 52 17.66 2.83 -5.83
N SER A 53 17.58 4.05 -5.30
CA SER A 53 17.99 4.32 -3.91
C SER A 53 16.95 3.86 -2.87
N LEU A 54 15.74 3.52 -3.32
CA LEU A 54 14.66 3.03 -2.45
C LEU A 54 14.93 1.57 -2.05
N GLN A 55 14.91 1.29 -0.75
CA GLN A 55 15.12 -0.04 -0.18
C GLN A 55 13.90 -0.51 0.62
N ASP A 56 13.88 -1.80 0.99
CA ASP A 56 12.86 -2.43 1.82
C ASP A 56 11.42 -2.21 1.32
N GLN A 57 10.61 -1.46 2.06
CA GLN A 57 9.22 -1.23 1.70
C GLN A 57 9.07 -0.18 0.59
N GLU A 58 10.05 0.70 0.43
CA GLU A 58 10.00 1.78 -0.57
C GLU A 58 10.25 1.27 -1.99
N ILE A 59 10.88 0.11 -2.17
CA ILE A 59 11.06 -0.52 -3.49
C ILE A 59 9.72 -0.86 -4.15
N ASN A 60 8.66 -1.02 -3.35
CA ASN A 60 7.31 -1.20 -3.86
C ASN A 60 6.82 0.00 -4.67
N GLU A 61 7.25 1.21 -4.35
CA GLU A 61 6.94 2.41 -5.14
C GLU A 61 7.67 2.37 -6.48
N ALA A 62 8.95 2.00 -6.50
CA ALA A 62 9.71 1.81 -7.74
C ALA A 62 9.04 0.80 -8.68
N LYS A 63 8.54 -0.33 -8.13
CA LYS A 63 7.81 -1.34 -8.91
C LYS A 63 6.48 -0.83 -9.47
N LYS A 64 5.73 -0.01 -8.70
CA LYS A 64 4.49 0.61 -9.22
C LYS A 64 4.78 1.57 -10.36
N ILE A 65 5.84 2.37 -10.23
CA ILE A 65 6.26 3.33 -11.27
C ILE A 65 6.68 2.57 -12.53
N LEU A 66 7.50 1.53 -12.39
CA LEU A 66 7.92 0.66 -13.49
C LEU A 66 6.70 0.09 -14.22
N ALA A 67 5.79 -0.57 -13.51
CA ALA A 67 4.59 -1.16 -14.11
C ALA A 67 3.72 -0.13 -14.82
N THR A 68 3.60 1.08 -14.26
CA THR A 68 2.80 2.16 -14.84
C THR A 68 3.44 2.71 -16.12
N GLU A 69 4.75 2.96 -16.13
CA GLU A 69 5.43 3.51 -17.32
C GLU A 69 5.46 2.48 -18.47
N ILE A 70 5.71 1.20 -18.19
CA ILE A 70 5.65 0.17 -19.24
C ILE A 70 4.22 0.02 -19.77
N THR A 71 3.21 -0.01 -18.90
CA THR A 71 1.80 -0.10 -19.33
C THR A 71 1.40 1.12 -20.15
N LYS A 72 1.91 2.31 -19.82
CA LYS A 72 1.65 3.55 -20.55
C LYS A 72 2.24 3.53 -21.96
N ILE A 73 3.42 2.93 -22.15
CA ILE A 73 4.03 2.77 -23.46
C ILE A 73 3.21 1.82 -24.34
N CYS A 74 2.71 0.71 -23.76
CA CYS A 74 2.00 -0.33 -24.53
C CYS A 74 0.50 -0.06 -24.75
N HIS A 75 -0.21 0.42 -23.72
CA HIS A 75 -1.67 0.54 -23.70
C HIS A 75 -2.15 2.00 -23.60
N GLY A 76 -1.23 2.97 -23.60
CA GLY A 76 -1.55 4.37 -23.47
C GLY A 76 -1.71 4.84 -22.03
N LYS A 77 -1.61 6.15 -21.85
CA LYS A 77 -1.58 6.80 -20.53
C LYS A 77 -2.87 6.62 -19.72
N GLU A 78 -4.02 6.70 -20.39
CA GLU A 78 -5.33 6.62 -19.74
C GLU A 78 -5.55 5.24 -19.12
N GLU A 79 -5.24 4.19 -19.87
CA GLU A 79 -5.41 2.82 -19.41
C GLU A 79 -4.40 2.47 -18.30
N ALA A 80 -3.17 2.97 -18.40
CA ALA A 80 -2.16 2.79 -17.35
C ALA A 80 -2.60 3.39 -16.01
N GLU A 81 -3.16 4.60 -16.01
CA GLU A 81 -3.65 5.22 -14.77
C GLU A 81 -4.92 4.54 -14.24
N ARG A 82 -5.82 4.09 -15.14
CA ARG A 82 -7.00 3.30 -14.76
C ARG A 82 -6.59 2.01 -14.06
N VAL A 83 -5.64 1.27 -14.64
CA VAL A 83 -5.14 0.01 -14.09
C VAL A 83 -4.37 0.22 -12.80
N LYS A 84 -3.50 1.23 -12.73
CA LYS A 84 -2.80 1.58 -11.50
C LYS A 84 -3.79 1.90 -10.38
N SER A 85 -4.82 2.69 -10.65
CA SER A 85 -5.86 3.02 -9.67
C SER A 85 -6.63 1.78 -9.21
N ALA A 86 -7.02 0.92 -10.16
CA ALA A 86 -7.69 -0.35 -9.85
C ALA A 86 -6.78 -1.32 -9.06
N ALA A 87 -5.49 -1.38 -9.38
CA ALA A 87 -4.53 -2.22 -8.70
C ALA A 87 -4.18 -1.69 -7.30
N VAL A 88 -4.12 -0.37 -7.11
CA VAL A 88 -4.02 0.26 -5.78
C VAL A 88 -5.25 -0.07 -4.96
N ALA A 89 -6.45 0.16 -5.49
CA ALA A 89 -7.70 -0.19 -4.80
C ALA A 89 -7.79 -1.69 -4.48
N THR A 90 -7.34 -2.55 -5.39
CA THR A 90 -7.29 -3.99 -5.16
C THR A 90 -6.25 -4.33 -4.09
N PHE A 91 -5.05 -3.76 -4.11
CA PHE A 91 -4.01 -4.04 -3.11
C PHE A 91 -4.36 -3.51 -1.72
N GLU A 92 -5.05 -2.37 -1.68
CA GLU A 92 -5.67 -1.82 -0.47
C GLU A 92 -6.76 -2.75 0.11
N ASN A 93 -7.35 -3.59 -0.72
CA ASN A 93 -8.35 -4.60 -0.34
C ASN A 93 -7.80 -6.05 -0.30
N ALA A 94 -6.62 -6.32 -0.90
CA ALA A 94 -6.05 -7.65 -1.09
C ALA A 94 -5.00 -8.03 -0.06
N ASP A 95 -4.71 -7.13 0.89
CA ASP A 95 -4.18 -7.56 2.18
C ASP A 95 -5.31 -8.33 2.89
N SER A 96 -5.53 -9.57 2.46
CA SER A 96 -6.57 -10.48 2.96
C SER A 96 -6.44 -10.78 4.46
N SER A 97 -5.35 -10.33 5.09
CA SER A 97 -5.18 -10.26 6.54
C SER A 97 -5.95 -9.12 7.22
N LEU A 98 -6.39 -8.12 6.45
CA LEU A 98 -7.17 -6.94 6.84
C LEU A 98 -8.68 -7.09 6.63
N LEU A 99 -9.19 -8.33 6.58
CA LEU A 99 -10.63 -8.63 6.44
C LEU A 99 -11.53 -7.91 7.46
N HIS A 100 -10.97 -7.46 8.58
CA HIS A 100 -11.68 -6.67 9.57
C HIS A 100 -11.46 -5.19 9.29
N GLU A 101 -12.53 -4.51 8.88
CA GLU A 101 -12.58 -3.07 8.76
C GLU A 101 -13.19 -2.46 10.04
N TYR A 102 -12.62 -1.36 10.50
CA TYR A 102 -13.15 -0.55 11.59
C TYR A 102 -13.46 0.85 11.09
N ALA A 103 -14.73 1.23 11.10
CA ALA A 103 -15.16 2.57 10.71
C ALA A 103 -14.88 3.57 11.85
N LEU A 104 -14.11 4.61 11.53
CA LEU A 104 -13.84 5.75 12.39
C LEU A 104 -14.78 6.89 12.07
N ASN A 105 -15.48 7.41 13.08
CA ASN A 105 -16.31 8.57 12.88
C ASN A 105 -15.45 9.79 12.54
N LYS A 106 -15.85 10.57 11.52
CA LYS A 106 -15.17 11.79 11.09
C LYS A 106 -14.84 12.73 12.26
N LYS A 107 -15.76 12.91 13.21
CA LYS A 107 -15.56 13.77 14.39
C LYS A 107 -14.46 13.26 15.32
N GLN A 108 -14.30 11.93 15.44
CA GLN A 108 -13.25 11.34 16.27
C GLN A 108 -11.87 11.58 15.67
N VAL A 109 -11.75 11.54 14.33
CA VAL A 109 -10.48 11.82 13.64
C VAL A 109 -10.15 13.32 13.67
N ILE A 110 -11.17 14.21 13.56
CA ILE A 110 -10.98 15.67 13.69
C ILE A 110 -10.46 16.02 15.08
N ASN A 111 -11.08 15.47 16.13
CA ASN A 111 -10.71 15.75 17.51
C ASN A 111 -9.41 15.07 17.94
N GLY A 112 -8.91 14.13 17.13
CA GLY A 112 -7.80 13.26 17.45
C GLY A 112 -8.25 12.07 18.29
N ILE A 113 -7.81 10.87 17.91
CA ILE A 113 -8.06 9.64 18.68
C ILE A 113 -6.74 9.10 19.22
N ALA A 114 -6.68 8.82 20.52
CA ALA A 114 -5.50 8.22 21.11
C ALA A 114 -5.29 6.80 20.56
N LEU A 115 -4.04 6.47 20.19
CA LEU A 115 -3.68 5.16 19.62
C LEU A 115 -4.08 4.00 20.56
N ILE A 116 -3.91 4.18 21.87
CA ILE A 116 -4.34 3.20 22.88
C ILE A 116 -5.83 2.91 22.81
N ASP A 117 -6.64 3.97 22.70
CA ASP A 117 -8.09 3.87 22.66
C ASP A 117 -8.53 3.19 21.36
N LEU A 118 -7.86 3.51 20.24
CA LEU A 118 -8.11 2.85 18.97
C LEU A 118 -7.75 1.35 19.00
N LEU A 119 -6.61 0.97 19.59
CA LEU A 119 -6.22 -0.44 19.75
C LEU A 119 -7.22 -1.25 20.58
N CYS A 120 -7.84 -0.64 21.58
CA CYS A 120 -8.90 -1.28 22.38
C CYS A 120 -10.22 -1.34 21.61
N ALA A 121 -10.60 -0.24 20.94
CA ALA A 121 -11.86 -0.14 20.19
C ALA A 121 -11.91 -1.14 19.01
N THR A 122 -10.77 -1.33 18.35
CA THR A 122 -10.58 -2.30 17.26
C THR A 122 -10.44 -3.75 17.76
N LYS A 123 -10.49 -3.98 19.08
CA LYS A 123 -10.28 -5.28 19.72
C LYS A 123 -8.93 -5.93 19.40
N LEU A 124 -7.95 -5.16 18.92
CA LEU A 124 -6.58 -5.64 18.75
C LEU A 124 -5.93 -5.93 20.09
N GLU A 125 -6.28 -5.16 21.12
CA GLU A 125 -5.84 -5.36 22.50
C GLU A 125 -7.02 -5.39 23.47
N SER A 126 -6.90 -6.20 24.52
CA SER A 126 -7.97 -6.42 25.50
C SER A 126 -8.09 -5.31 26.55
N SER A 127 -7.07 -4.48 26.71
CA SER A 127 -7.06 -3.39 27.69
C SER A 127 -6.09 -2.27 27.33
N LYS A 128 -6.32 -1.08 27.89
CA LYS A 128 -5.43 0.08 27.72
C LYS A 128 -4.00 -0.21 28.20
N ASN A 129 -3.85 -0.95 29.29
CA ASN A 129 -2.52 -1.33 29.81
C ASN A 129 -1.79 -2.30 28.88
N ALA A 130 -2.49 -3.24 28.25
CA ALA A 130 -1.91 -4.15 27.26
C ALA A 130 -1.47 -3.36 26.01
N ALA A 131 -2.31 -2.44 25.52
CA ALA A 131 -1.97 -1.56 24.40
C ALA A 131 -0.74 -0.69 24.70
N LYS A 132 -0.63 -0.09 25.89
CA LYS A 132 0.56 0.68 26.30
C LYS A 132 1.84 -0.16 26.23
N ARG A 133 1.80 -1.39 26.78
CA ARG A 133 2.94 -2.32 26.74
C ARG A 133 3.31 -2.70 25.31
N LEU A 134 2.33 -2.96 24.45
CA LEU A 134 2.55 -3.27 23.04
C LEU A 134 3.28 -2.13 22.31
N ILE A 135 2.84 -0.89 22.52
CA ILE A 135 3.45 0.30 21.92
C ILE A 135 4.90 0.45 22.41
N GLN A 136 5.12 0.39 23.73
CA GLN A 136 6.47 0.49 24.32
C GLN A 136 7.41 -0.64 23.83
N ALA A 137 6.87 -1.84 23.62
CA ALA A 137 7.60 -2.99 23.08
C ALA A 137 7.84 -2.92 21.56
N LYS A 138 7.55 -1.78 20.89
CA LYS A 138 7.66 -1.60 19.43
C LYS A 138 6.82 -2.62 18.63
N GLY A 139 5.76 -3.13 19.24
CA GLY A 139 4.84 -4.11 18.64
C GLY A 139 3.68 -3.48 17.88
N CYS A 140 3.50 -2.16 17.96
CA CYS A 140 2.45 -1.43 17.26
C CYS A 140 2.99 -0.78 15.98
N LYS A 141 2.26 -0.89 14.86
CA LYS A 141 2.58 -0.20 13.61
C LYS A 141 1.36 0.52 13.02
N ILE A 142 1.60 1.69 12.44
CA ILE A 142 0.63 2.46 11.64
C ILE A 142 1.20 2.59 10.23
N ASN A 143 0.47 2.13 9.22
CA ASN A 143 0.94 2.12 7.81
C ASN A 143 2.35 1.51 7.69
N ASP A 144 2.55 0.38 8.37
CA ASP A 144 3.80 -0.38 8.48
C ASP A 144 4.97 0.32 9.20
N ASN A 145 4.81 1.58 9.63
CA ASN A 145 5.77 2.30 10.46
C ASN A 145 5.60 1.97 11.95
N ILE A 146 6.69 1.67 12.65
CA ILE A 146 6.68 1.35 14.08
C ILE A 146 6.36 2.60 14.90
N VAL A 147 5.35 2.51 15.77
CA VAL A 147 4.98 3.57 16.71
C VAL A 147 5.30 3.11 18.13
N PHE A 148 6.11 3.90 18.83
CA PHE A 148 6.53 3.65 20.21
C PHE A 148 6.08 4.76 21.19
N ASN A 149 5.48 5.84 20.68
CA ASN A 149 4.89 6.87 21.52
C ASN A 149 3.53 6.42 22.02
N VAL A 150 3.40 6.29 23.34
CA VAL A 150 2.18 5.86 24.02
C VAL A 150 1.07 6.92 23.94
N ASP A 151 1.46 8.19 23.85
CA ASP A 151 0.56 9.33 23.75
C ASP A 151 0.29 9.73 22.28
N TYR A 152 0.56 8.82 21.33
CA TYR A 152 0.32 9.08 19.91
C TYR A 152 -1.17 9.33 19.66
N ILE A 153 -1.46 10.45 18.97
CA ILE A 153 -2.81 10.83 18.56
C ILE A 153 -2.91 10.65 17.05
N ILE A 154 -3.83 9.80 16.63
CA ILE A 154 -4.19 9.61 15.23
C ILE A 154 -5.07 10.78 14.80
N SER A 155 -4.71 11.39 13.67
CA SER A 155 -5.36 12.55 13.08
C SER A 155 -5.47 12.36 11.57
N TYR A 156 -6.05 13.35 10.88
CA TYR A 156 -6.11 13.35 9.40
C TYR A 156 -4.75 13.21 8.71
N LYS A 157 -3.66 13.62 9.37
CA LYS A 157 -2.32 13.54 8.79
C LYS A 157 -1.88 12.09 8.54
N ASP A 158 -2.42 11.14 9.29
CA ASP A 158 -2.13 9.72 9.16
C ASP A 158 -2.83 9.08 7.95
N PHE A 159 -3.86 9.74 7.40
CA PHE A 159 -4.65 9.31 6.24
C PHE A 159 -4.21 10.00 4.94
N THR A 160 -3.00 10.59 4.90
CA THR A 160 -2.56 11.44 3.78
C THR A 160 -2.28 10.68 2.49
N SER A 161 -1.85 9.42 2.57
CA SER A 161 -1.55 8.60 1.39
C SER A 161 -2.70 7.68 0.96
N LYS A 162 -3.66 7.42 1.86
CA LYS A 162 -4.75 6.45 1.69
C LYS A 162 -5.98 6.87 2.48
N SER A 163 -7.18 6.53 2.00
CA SER A 163 -8.46 6.77 2.72
C SER A 163 -8.62 5.94 4.01
N PHE A 164 -7.61 5.15 4.37
CA PHE A 164 -7.57 4.32 5.57
C PHE A 164 -6.16 4.30 6.17
N ILE A 165 -6.09 3.87 7.43
CA ILE A 165 -4.82 3.49 8.07
C ILE A 165 -4.78 1.99 8.31
N LYS A 166 -3.61 1.38 8.11
CA LYS A 166 -3.35 -0.01 8.51
C LYS A 166 -2.80 -0.02 9.93
N LEU A 167 -3.58 -0.53 10.87
CA LEU A 167 -3.16 -0.66 12.26
C LEU A 167 -2.75 -2.12 12.54
N SER A 168 -1.52 -2.31 13.03
CA SER A 168 -0.95 -3.64 13.28
C SER A 168 -0.55 -3.81 14.74
N ALA A 169 -0.97 -4.92 15.34
CA ALA A 169 -0.60 -5.34 16.68
C ALA A 169 0.21 -6.64 16.64
N GLY A 170 1.53 -6.51 16.55
CA GLY A 170 2.46 -7.63 16.37
C GLY A 170 2.56 -8.08 14.92
N LYS A 171 2.85 -9.38 14.70
CA LYS A 171 3.13 -9.94 13.36
C LYS A 171 1.91 -10.46 12.57
N LYS A 172 0.79 -10.72 13.24
CA LYS A 172 -0.36 -11.43 12.65
C LYS A 172 -1.71 -10.73 12.82
N ARG A 173 -1.81 -9.73 13.69
CA ARG A 173 -3.07 -9.04 13.97
C ARG A 173 -3.03 -7.68 13.29
N HIS A 174 -3.84 -7.53 12.25
CA HIS A 174 -3.92 -6.32 11.45
C HIS A 174 -5.39 -5.95 11.27
N ILE A 175 -5.68 -4.65 11.30
CA ILE A 175 -7.02 -4.12 11.06
C ILE A 175 -6.92 -2.88 10.18
N LYS A 176 -7.89 -2.71 9.29
CA LYS A 176 -8.02 -1.53 8.43
C LYS A 176 -8.96 -0.55 9.11
N CYS A 177 -8.50 0.66 9.42
CA CYS A 177 -9.36 1.70 9.98
C CYS A 177 -9.67 2.74 8.90
N CYS A 178 -10.93 2.82 8.49
CA CYS A 178 -11.41 3.74 7.44
C CYS A 178 -12.18 4.89 8.07
N ILE A 179 -12.15 6.09 7.49
CA ILE A 179 -13.02 7.19 7.94
C ILE A 179 -14.42 6.97 7.36
N GLU A 180 -15.41 6.86 8.22
CA GLU A 180 -16.82 6.68 7.86
C GLU A 180 -17.28 7.89 7.02
N GLY A 181 -17.69 7.62 5.77
CA GLY A 181 -18.09 8.64 4.78
C GLY A 181 -17.07 8.97 3.69
N ALA A 182 -16.05 8.14 3.45
CA ALA A 182 -15.18 8.26 2.27
C ALA A 182 -15.75 7.59 0.99
N ASP A 183 -16.80 6.78 1.10
CA ASP A 183 -17.53 6.19 -0.04
C ASP A 183 -18.72 7.06 -0.42
N THR A 184 -18.49 8.20 -1.09
CA THR A 184 -19.35 8.67 -2.19
C THR A 184 -18.67 9.84 -2.90
N ILE A 185 -17.87 9.57 -3.93
CA ILE A 185 -17.88 10.40 -5.14
C ILE A 185 -17.66 9.44 -6.32
N HIS A 186 -18.77 9.14 -7.02
CA HIS A 186 -18.80 8.57 -8.36
C HIS A 186 -18.20 9.54 -9.38
#